data_AF-A0A3S2UQM6-F1
#
_entry.id   AF-A0A3S2UQM6-F1
#
_cell.length_a   1.000
_cell.length_b   1.000
_cell.length_c   1.000
_cell.angle_alpha   90.00
_cell.angle_beta   90.00
_cell.angle_gamma   90.00
#
_symmetry.space_group_name_H-M   'P 1'
#
loop_
_entity.id
_entity.type
_entity.pdbx_description
1 polymer ?
#
loop_
_entity_poly.entity_id
_entity_poly.type
_entity_poly.pdbx_seq_one_letter_code
_entity_poly.pdbx_strand_id
1 'polypeptide(L)'
;MLHQNTPGAARTTTPRRHTLLACSAAALITACGGGGGSADGGGSSTPPPTSVGPEVATASSYRNRVDSGFVPEAFPGGVAWYNPIAWGDFAGNSRVDILSTQLTYDMARPIGEATPALYRFFVRNGGGALEESTTLLDPAGQPPCIHPRAVRAADLNGDGRQDAFIACHGYDASPFPGEHNQVVLSQSSGPYAYRVANAGDDVGFFHGGALFDFDADGAPDAPVVNSTARTSLYVLRNDGSGRFARDSRFTLPSVLSGRAYFTAEILDVDGDGRSDIAVGGHEWDRDSRTRVLLNPGNNDFSGVTPIDLPAVAGYGVVLDFLATLDGGERYLWVLRTGGETNNQNFYNGTAVQRIRWRDRASETMLASRDVAWSQMMVAATIDGVPVITTPQLPAAFSVPR
;
A
#
# COMPACT_ATOMS: atom_id res chain seq x y z
N MET A 1 -14.21 -8.45 -15.97
CA MET A 1 -14.38 -7.02 -16.30
C MET A 1 -13.94 -6.22 -15.08
N LEU A 2 -12.65 -5.89 -15.01
CA LEU A 2 -12.13 -4.93 -14.05
C LEU A 2 -11.75 -3.68 -14.87
N HIS A 3 -12.68 -2.73 -14.98
CA HIS A 3 -12.31 -1.37 -15.36
C HIS A 3 -12.12 -0.61 -14.05
N GLN A 4 -10.86 -0.43 -13.64
CA GLN A 4 -10.54 0.60 -12.68
C GLN A 4 -10.85 1.94 -13.35
N ASN A 5 -11.97 2.57 -13.00
CA ASN A 5 -12.23 3.95 -13.39
C ASN A 5 -11.32 4.84 -12.53
N THR A 6 -10.16 5.21 -13.06
CA THR A 6 -9.45 6.41 -12.61
C THR A 6 -10.38 7.62 -12.74
N PRO A 7 -10.57 8.46 -11.70
CA PRO A 7 -11.37 9.67 -11.84
C PRO A 7 -10.69 10.65 -12.80
N GLY A 8 -11.25 10.78 -14.00
CA GLY A 8 -10.82 11.76 -14.99
C GLY A 8 -11.13 13.18 -14.53
N ALA A 9 -10.12 14.05 -14.60
CA ALA A 9 -10.24 15.48 -14.41
C ALA A 9 -11.33 16.08 -15.31
N ALA A 10 -12.28 16.80 -14.71
CA ALA A 10 -13.34 17.48 -15.42
C ALA A 10 -12.78 18.59 -16.33
N ARG A 11 -12.90 18.42 -17.65
CA ARG A 11 -12.83 19.50 -18.63
C ARG A 11 -14.22 19.78 -19.17
N THR A 12 -14.77 20.94 -18.84
CA THR A 12 -15.94 21.51 -19.50
C THR A 12 -15.54 21.99 -20.91
N THR A 13 -16.27 21.53 -21.92
CA THR A 13 -16.23 22.10 -23.27
C THR A 13 -17.59 22.67 -23.58
N THR A 14 -17.65 23.90 -24.12
CA THR A 14 -18.48 24.18 -25.29
C THR A 14 -18.01 25.46 -26.00
N PRO A 15 -18.13 25.53 -27.34
CA PRO A 15 -17.38 26.49 -28.16
C PRO A 15 -18.28 27.60 -28.73
N ARG A 16 -17.67 28.69 -29.22
CA ARG A 16 -18.08 29.33 -30.50
C ARG A 16 -17.05 30.34 -31.01
N ARG A 17 -17.08 30.48 -32.34
CA ARG A 17 -16.05 31.00 -33.24
C ARG A 17 -15.92 32.54 -33.26
N HIS A 18 -14.69 32.95 -33.56
CA HIS A 18 -14.17 34.20 -34.13
C HIS A 18 -15.16 35.25 -34.68
N THR A 19 -14.91 36.53 -34.37
CA THR A 19 -14.63 37.62 -35.36
C THR A 19 -13.93 38.79 -34.66
N LEU A 20 -13.04 39.47 -35.40
CA LEU A 20 -12.14 40.57 -35.05
C LEU A 20 -12.80 41.81 -34.40
N LEU A 21 -12.04 42.57 -33.59
CA LEU A 21 -11.64 43.96 -33.89
C LEU A 21 -10.60 44.52 -32.89
N ALA A 22 -9.93 45.58 -33.35
CA ALA A 22 -8.66 46.14 -32.91
C ALA A 22 -8.68 47.05 -31.66
N CYS A 23 -7.47 47.26 -31.13
CA CYS A 23 -6.89 48.46 -30.51
C CYS A 23 -7.76 49.36 -29.61
N SER A 24 -7.25 49.65 -28.40
CA SER A 24 -6.70 50.99 -28.06
C SER A 24 -6.14 51.03 -26.64
N ALA A 25 -5.09 51.85 -26.50
CA ALA A 25 -4.26 52.06 -25.33
C ALA A 25 -4.86 53.06 -24.31
N ALA A 26 -4.37 53.00 -23.08
CA ALA A 26 -3.89 54.12 -22.23
C ALA A 26 -3.56 53.53 -20.83
N ALA A 27 -2.31 53.57 -20.33
CA ALA A 27 -1.63 54.74 -19.77
C ALA A 27 -2.45 55.34 -18.60
N LEU A 28 -1.95 55.63 -17.39
CA LEU A 28 -0.61 55.73 -16.82
C LEU A 28 -0.83 56.09 -15.32
N ILE A 29 0.26 56.09 -14.53
CA ILE A 29 0.50 56.91 -13.31
C ILE A 29 0.75 56.10 -12.01
N THR A 30 2.05 55.98 -11.77
CA THR A 30 2.80 55.95 -10.51
C THR A 30 2.30 56.90 -9.40
N ALA A 31 2.43 56.50 -8.13
CA ALA A 31 3.18 57.25 -7.13
C ALA A 31 3.35 56.49 -5.81
N CYS A 32 4.54 56.64 -5.24
CA CYS A 32 4.97 56.20 -3.91
C CYS A 32 4.37 57.06 -2.79
N GLY A 33 4.34 56.53 -1.57
CA GLY A 33 4.15 57.33 -0.36
C GLY A 33 4.10 56.45 0.89
N GLY A 34 5.17 56.50 1.70
CA GLY A 34 5.29 55.74 2.95
C GLY A 34 4.63 56.40 4.17
N GLY A 35 4.79 55.77 5.33
CA GLY A 35 4.44 56.34 6.64
C GLY A 35 4.20 55.24 7.67
N GLY A 36 5.01 55.20 8.73
CA GLY A 36 5.04 54.17 9.75
C GLY A 36 4.05 54.35 10.91
N GLY A 37 4.10 53.41 11.85
CA GLY A 37 3.34 53.47 13.11
C GLY A 37 3.38 52.13 13.86
N SER A 38 4.22 52.05 14.89
CA SER A 38 4.34 50.93 15.83
C SER A 38 3.11 50.80 16.74
N ALA A 39 2.74 49.57 17.10
CA ALA A 39 2.17 49.23 18.41
C ALA A 39 2.30 47.73 18.67
N ASP A 40 2.90 47.42 19.82
CA ASP A 40 3.12 46.09 20.37
C ASP A 40 1.82 45.30 20.55
N GLY A 41 1.84 44.05 20.08
CA GLY A 41 0.89 43.01 20.45
C GLY A 41 1.67 41.71 20.58
N GLY A 42 1.81 41.22 21.82
CA GLY A 42 2.66 40.10 22.21
C GLY A 42 2.52 38.90 21.28
N GLY A 43 3.56 38.69 20.47
CA GLY A 43 3.75 37.47 19.71
C GLY A 43 4.05 36.32 20.66
N SER A 44 3.02 35.59 21.06
CA SER A 44 3.18 34.17 21.37
C SER A 44 3.47 33.46 20.06
N SER A 45 4.71 33.59 19.57
CA SER A 45 5.24 32.68 18.57
C SER A 45 5.45 31.34 19.25
N THR A 46 4.41 30.51 19.29
CA THR A 46 4.64 29.08 19.42
C THR A 46 5.62 28.70 18.30
N PRO A 47 6.76 28.06 18.61
CA PRO A 47 7.58 27.49 17.56
C PRO A 47 6.67 26.54 16.75
N PRO A 48 6.88 26.39 15.43
CA PRO A 48 6.26 25.26 14.74
C PRO A 48 6.60 23.99 15.55
N PRO A 49 5.67 23.04 15.72
CA PRO A 49 5.94 21.86 16.52
C PRO A 49 7.26 21.24 16.06
N THR A 50 8.20 21.20 16.99
CA THR A 50 9.54 20.69 16.82
C THR A 50 9.46 19.27 16.30
N SER A 51 10.13 19.06 15.15
CA SER A 51 10.51 17.78 14.54
C SER A 51 10.19 16.55 15.39
N VAL A 52 9.24 15.74 14.92
CA VAL A 52 9.21 14.33 15.29
C VAL A 52 10.59 13.78 14.93
N GLY A 53 11.26 13.13 15.89
CA GLY A 53 12.58 12.54 15.70
C GLY A 53 12.60 11.59 14.50
N PRO A 54 13.77 11.21 13.98
CA PRO A 54 13.85 10.41 12.76
C PRO A 54 13.00 9.16 12.96
N GLU A 55 12.00 8.97 12.10
CA GLU A 55 11.32 7.68 11.94
C GLU A 55 12.44 6.66 11.68
N VAL A 56 12.85 5.94 12.73
CA VAL A 56 13.88 4.91 12.60
C VAL A 56 13.22 3.75 11.90
N ALA A 57 13.76 3.38 10.73
CA ALA A 57 13.21 2.26 10.01
C ALA A 57 13.31 0.99 10.85
N THR A 58 12.20 0.26 10.92
CA THR A 58 12.13 -1.06 11.56
C THR A 58 12.40 -2.16 10.54
N ALA A 59 12.45 -3.41 11.00
CA ALA A 59 12.81 -4.56 10.18
C ALA A 59 11.87 -4.85 8.99
N SER A 60 10.66 -4.28 8.93
CA SER A 60 9.75 -4.51 7.80
C SER A 60 8.82 -3.34 7.53
N SER A 61 8.31 -3.29 6.31
CA SER A 61 7.31 -2.30 5.91
C SER A 61 6.02 -2.41 6.72
N TYR A 62 5.61 -3.60 7.19
CA TYR A 62 4.42 -3.74 8.04
C TYR A 62 4.63 -3.04 9.38
N ARG A 63 5.77 -3.29 10.04
CA ARG A 63 6.10 -2.65 11.31
C ARG A 63 6.26 -1.14 11.16
N ASN A 64 6.80 -0.67 10.04
CA ASN A 64 6.83 0.75 9.72
C ASN A 64 5.42 1.37 9.57
N ARG A 65 4.35 0.61 9.25
CA ARG A 65 2.96 1.10 9.21
C ARG A 65 2.28 1.16 10.59
N VAL A 66 2.72 0.32 11.54
CA VAL A 66 2.02 0.11 12.81
C VAL A 66 2.78 0.72 14.00
N ASP A 67 4.10 0.55 14.04
CA ASP A 67 4.92 0.79 15.23
C ASP A 67 5.66 2.15 15.20
N SER A 68 5.79 2.76 14.02
CA SER A 68 6.73 3.87 13.80
C SER A 68 6.26 5.24 14.32
N GLY A 69 4.99 5.34 14.75
CA GLY A 69 4.39 6.65 15.01
C GLY A 69 4.29 7.52 13.76
N PHE A 70 4.08 6.87 12.60
CA PHE A 70 4.05 7.47 11.27
C PHE A 70 3.28 8.80 11.26
N VAL A 71 3.89 9.81 10.65
CA VAL A 71 3.23 11.09 10.40
C VAL A 71 2.85 11.18 8.92
N PRO A 72 1.56 11.24 8.57
CA PRO A 72 1.15 11.43 7.19
C PRO A 72 1.79 12.68 6.59
N GLU A 73 2.44 12.51 5.45
CA GLU A 73 3.14 13.57 4.75
C GLU A 73 2.74 13.56 3.26
N ALA A 74 2.79 14.73 2.63
CA ALA A 74 2.63 14.79 1.18
C ALA A 74 3.85 14.16 0.52
N PHE A 75 3.63 13.15 -0.31
CA PHE A 75 4.74 12.51 -1.01
C PHE A 75 5.28 13.39 -2.15
N PRO A 76 6.57 13.22 -2.49
CA PRO A 76 7.19 13.97 -3.58
C PRO A 76 6.50 13.70 -4.92
N GLY A 77 6.62 14.66 -5.84
CA GLY A 77 5.84 14.73 -7.08
C GLY A 77 5.79 13.41 -7.87
N GLY A 78 4.57 12.89 -8.03
CA GLY A 78 4.25 11.76 -8.91
C GLY A 78 3.97 10.42 -8.20
N VAL A 79 4.08 10.34 -6.87
CA VAL A 79 3.51 9.21 -6.13
C VAL A 79 2.02 9.48 -5.96
N ALA A 80 1.18 8.68 -6.61
CA ALA A 80 -0.26 8.79 -6.46
C ALA A 80 -0.75 8.03 -5.22
N TRP A 81 -1.90 8.43 -4.67
CA TRP A 81 -2.50 7.83 -3.47
C TRP A 81 -2.92 6.36 -3.65
N TYR A 82 -3.04 5.92 -4.90
CA TYR A 82 -3.32 4.55 -5.29
C TYR A 82 -2.08 3.75 -5.70
N ASN A 83 -0.87 4.32 -5.61
CA ASN A 83 0.34 3.58 -5.90
C ASN A 83 0.69 2.66 -4.72
N PRO A 84 1.07 1.39 -4.99
CA PRO A 84 1.66 0.56 -3.96
C PRO A 84 3.00 1.14 -3.52
N ILE A 85 3.20 1.23 -2.21
CA ILE A 85 4.42 1.72 -1.58
C ILE A 85 4.89 0.75 -0.50
N ALA A 86 6.18 0.75 -0.23
CA ALA A 86 6.78 0.14 0.95
C ALA A 86 7.74 1.11 1.63
N TRP A 87 7.85 0.97 2.94
CA TRP A 87 8.75 1.77 3.77
C TRP A 87 9.92 0.94 4.26
N GLY A 88 11.12 1.53 4.21
CA GLY A 88 12.33 0.87 4.66
C GLY A 88 13.55 1.77 4.71
N ASP A 89 14.64 1.31 5.31
CA ASP A 89 15.95 1.98 5.23
C ASP A 89 16.66 1.57 3.93
N PHE A 90 16.24 2.18 2.81
CA PHE A 90 16.80 1.84 1.50
C PHE A 90 18.17 2.50 1.27
N ALA A 91 18.41 3.69 1.83
CA ALA A 91 19.67 4.40 1.72
C ALA A 91 20.75 3.91 2.71
N GLY A 92 20.40 3.10 3.71
CA GLY A 92 21.30 2.62 4.76
C GLY A 92 21.70 3.71 5.76
N ASN A 93 20.80 4.67 5.99
CA ASN A 93 21.01 5.80 6.90
C ASN A 93 20.11 5.74 8.16
N SER A 94 19.45 4.59 8.36
CA SER A 94 18.52 4.29 9.45
C SER A 94 17.26 5.16 9.50
N ARG A 95 16.93 5.88 8.42
CA ARG A 95 15.69 6.63 8.28
C ARG A 95 14.70 5.87 7.43
N VAL A 96 13.42 6.13 7.65
CA VAL A 96 12.35 5.61 6.79
C VAL A 96 12.38 6.33 5.43
N ASP A 97 12.76 5.57 4.40
CA ASP A 97 12.65 5.88 2.98
C ASP A 97 11.42 5.18 2.38
N ILE A 98 11.09 5.50 1.12
CA ILE A 98 9.96 4.91 0.40
C ILE A 98 10.40 4.29 -0.92
N LEU A 99 9.91 3.10 -1.22
CA LEU A 99 9.86 2.55 -2.57
C LEU A 99 8.41 2.62 -3.06
N SER A 100 8.16 3.41 -4.10
CA SER A 100 6.86 3.47 -4.77
C SER A 100 6.91 2.74 -6.10
N THR A 101 5.80 2.09 -6.45
CA THR A 101 5.57 1.52 -7.78
C THR A 101 4.45 2.25 -8.50
N GLN A 102 4.61 2.51 -9.79
CA GLN A 102 3.67 3.33 -10.56
C GLN A 102 3.30 2.65 -11.87
N LEU A 103 2.01 2.44 -12.08
CA LEU A 103 1.44 1.99 -13.35
C LEU A 103 1.63 3.07 -14.44
N THR A 104 2.08 2.66 -15.62
CA THR A 104 2.43 3.56 -16.74
C THR A 104 1.61 3.34 -17.99
N TYR A 105 0.88 2.22 -18.08
CA TYR A 105 0.05 1.90 -19.25
C TYR A 105 -1.45 2.09 -18.97
N ASP A 106 -2.20 2.34 -20.04
CA ASP A 106 -3.66 2.41 -20.00
C ASP A 106 -4.26 1.01 -20.18
N MET A 107 -4.99 0.54 -19.18
CA MET A 107 -5.64 -0.78 -19.17
C MET A 107 -6.72 -0.94 -20.26
N ALA A 108 -7.18 0.15 -20.87
CA ALA A 108 -8.08 0.11 -22.03
C ALA A 108 -7.35 -0.14 -23.36
N ARG A 109 -6.01 -0.11 -23.39
CA ARG A 109 -5.19 -0.29 -24.60
C ARG A 109 -4.67 -1.72 -24.72
N PRO A 110 -4.50 -2.26 -25.94
CA PRO A 110 -3.99 -3.62 -26.15
C PRO A 110 -2.66 -3.88 -25.44
N ILE A 111 -2.41 -5.15 -25.07
CA ILE A 111 -1.18 -5.57 -24.36
C ILE A 111 0.12 -5.17 -25.06
N GLY A 112 0.13 -5.06 -26.40
CA GLY A 112 1.30 -4.60 -27.15
C GLY A 112 1.70 -3.14 -26.90
N GLU A 113 0.83 -2.34 -26.27
CA GLU A 113 1.09 -0.97 -25.83
C GLU A 113 1.42 -0.90 -24.33
N ALA A 114 1.43 -2.03 -23.61
CA ALA A 114 1.82 -2.05 -22.21
C ALA A 114 3.29 -1.68 -22.05
N THR A 115 3.57 -0.81 -21.08
CA THR A 115 4.92 -0.38 -20.76
C THR A 115 5.29 -0.85 -19.36
N PRO A 116 6.58 -1.10 -19.08
CA PRO A 116 7.05 -1.36 -17.72
C PRO A 116 6.60 -0.26 -16.76
N ALA A 117 6.22 -0.65 -15.54
CA ALA A 117 5.95 0.30 -14.47
C ALA A 117 7.21 1.11 -14.10
N LEU A 118 7.05 2.14 -13.28
CA LEU A 118 8.18 2.82 -12.65
C LEU A 118 8.34 2.34 -11.22
N TYR A 119 9.56 1.93 -10.85
CA TYR A 119 9.96 1.70 -9.46
C TYR A 119 10.85 2.86 -9.03
N ARG A 120 10.39 3.63 -8.04
CA ARG A 120 10.98 4.93 -7.66
C ARG A 120 11.30 4.91 -6.18
N PHE A 121 12.58 5.16 -5.86
CA PHE A 121 13.03 5.35 -4.49
C PHE A 121 12.92 6.82 -4.10
N PHE A 122 12.43 7.07 -2.90
CA PHE A 122 12.40 8.39 -2.27
C PHE A 122 13.14 8.30 -0.94
N VAL A 123 14.27 8.99 -0.84
CA VAL A 123 15.17 8.94 0.31
C VAL A 123 14.93 10.13 1.21
N ARG A 124 14.86 9.89 2.52
CA ARG A 124 14.67 10.95 3.51
C ARG A 124 16.00 11.67 3.75
N ASN A 125 16.03 12.96 3.42
CA ASN A 125 17.21 13.80 3.61
C ASN A 125 17.39 14.21 5.09
N GLY A 126 18.52 14.86 5.41
CA GLY A 126 18.82 15.32 6.77
C GLY A 126 17.83 16.34 7.35
N GLY A 127 17.11 17.07 6.48
CA GLY A 127 16.03 18.00 6.84
C GLY A 127 14.67 17.34 7.01
N GLY A 128 14.55 16.03 6.78
CA GLY A 128 13.32 15.25 6.93
C GLY A 128 12.46 15.17 5.66
N ALA A 129 12.79 15.87 4.58
CA ALA A 129 12.03 15.78 3.33
C ALA A 129 12.43 14.52 2.54
N LEU A 130 11.44 13.91 1.89
CA LEU A 130 11.66 12.83 0.92
C LEU A 130 12.07 13.40 -0.44
N GLU A 131 13.12 12.85 -1.03
CA GLU A 131 13.62 13.24 -2.35
C GLU A 131 13.78 12.01 -3.23
N GLU A 132 13.36 12.09 -4.49
CA GLU A 132 13.55 10.97 -5.42
C GLU A 132 15.04 10.70 -5.67
N SER A 133 15.45 9.45 -5.53
CA SER A 133 16.77 8.98 -5.92
C SER A 133 16.72 8.26 -7.26
N THR A 134 17.51 8.75 -8.21
CA THR A 134 17.68 8.15 -9.54
C THR A 134 18.93 7.28 -9.64
N THR A 135 19.69 7.14 -8.54
CA THR A 135 20.97 6.43 -8.50
C THR A 135 20.95 5.17 -7.65
N LEU A 136 19.85 4.90 -6.94
CA LEU A 136 19.73 3.67 -6.15
C LEU A 136 19.45 2.44 -7.01
N LEU A 137 18.63 2.57 -8.05
CA LEU A 137 18.18 1.45 -8.87
C LEU A 137 19.01 1.29 -10.14
N ASP A 138 19.51 0.08 -10.38
CA ASP A 138 20.23 -0.30 -11.61
C ASP A 138 19.30 -0.29 -12.83
N PRO A 139 19.50 0.62 -13.81
CA PRO A 139 18.68 0.67 -15.02
C PRO A 139 18.93 -0.52 -15.97
N ALA A 140 20.02 -1.29 -15.77
CA ALA A 140 20.31 -2.50 -16.53
C ALA A 140 19.71 -3.77 -15.89
N GLY A 141 18.93 -3.63 -14.81
CA GLY A 141 18.18 -4.71 -14.19
C GLY A 141 17.06 -5.26 -15.07
N GLN A 142 16.34 -6.26 -14.56
CA GLN A 142 15.09 -6.71 -15.18
C GLN A 142 14.14 -5.50 -15.31
N PRO A 143 13.46 -5.29 -16.45
CA PRO A 143 12.44 -4.25 -16.53
C PRO A 143 11.38 -4.46 -15.44
N PRO A 144 10.92 -3.40 -14.77
CA PRO A 144 9.80 -3.49 -13.84
C PRO A 144 8.58 -4.18 -14.48
N CYS A 145 7.86 -4.94 -13.68
CA CYS A 145 6.65 -5.60 -14.12
C CYS A 145 5.60 -4.56 -14.55
N ILE A 146 4.74 -4.91 -15.51
CA ILE A 146 3.85 -3.90 -16.13
C ILE A 146 2.74 -3.45 -15.19
N HIS A 147 2.37 -4.26 -14.20
CA HIS A 147 1.26 -3.96 -13.28
C HIS A 147 1.57 -4.43 -11.84
N PRO A 148 2.34 -3.64 -11.07
CA PRO A 148 2.58 -3.92 -9.66
C PRO A 148 1.32 -3.64 -8.83
N ARG A 149 0.95 -4.56 -7.95
CA ARG A 149 -0.25 -4.46 -7.10
C ARG A 149 0.04 -4.33 -5.61
N ALA A 150 1.18 -4.83 -5.16
CA ALA A 150 1.64 -4.70 -3.78
C ALA A 150 3.17 -4.68 -3.73
N VAL A 151 3.71 -3.98 -2.75
CA VAL A 151 5.15 -3.91 -2.45
C VAL A 151 5.32 -4.12 -0.94
N ARG A 152 6.28 -4.94 -0.54
CA ARG A 152 6.61 -5.19 0.87
C ARG A 152 8.12 -5.19 1.04
N ALA A 153 8.62 -4.44 2.03
CA ALA A 153 10.04 -4.36 2.33
C ALA A 153 10.43 -5.21 3.54
N ALA A 154 11.55 -5.92 3.42
CA ALA A 154 12.27 -6.67 4.45
C ALA A 154 13.67 -7.00 3.92
N ASP A 155 14.59 -7.44 4.78
CA ASP A 155 15.86 -8.05 4.33
C ASP A 155 15.55 -9.44 3.74
N LEU A 156 15.71 -9.59 2.42
CA LEU A 156 15.36 -10.82 1.68
C LEU A 156 16.57 -11.68 1.37
N ASN A 157 17.79 -11.13 1.45
CA ASN A 157 19.03 -11.81 1.12
C ASN A 157 20.01 -11.95 2.31
N GLY A 158 19.62 -11.49 3.50
CA GLY A 158 20.37 -11.59 4.75
C GLY A 158 21.58 -10.66 4.85
N ASP A 159 21.64 -9.60 4.03
CA ASP A 159 22.77 -8.66 4.02
C ASP A 159 22.62 -7.48 5.00
N GLY A 160 21.50 -7.41 5.73
CA GLY A 160 21.18 -6.37 6.67
C GLY A 160 20.61 -5.09 6.05
N ARG A 161 20.37 -5.06 4.73
CA ARG A 161 19.67 -3.98 4.03
C ARG A 161 18.24 -4.38 3.72
N GLN A 162 17.35 -3.39 3.60
CA GLN A 162 15.97 -3.68 3.21
C GLN A 162 15.85 -3.83 1.71
N ASP A 163 15.37 -4.99 1.30
CA ASP A 163 14.95 -5.28 -0.06
C ASP A 163 13.44 -5.07 -0.20
N ALA A 164 12.89 -5.36 -1.38
CA ALA A 164 11.44 -5.40 -1.55
C ALA A 164 10.97 -6.58 -2.40
N PHE A 165 9.84 -7.17 -2.01
CA PHE A 165 9.05 -8.09 -2.83
C PHE A 165 7.88 -7.34 -3.47
N ILE A 166 7.60 -7.62 -4.75
CA ILE A 166 6.57 -6.97 -5.54
C ILE A 166 5.64 -8.01 -6.14
N ALA A 167 4.35 -7.92 -5.76
CA ALA A 167 3.29 -8.71 -6.36
C ALA A 167 2.95 -8.15 -7.73
N CYS A 168 3.24 -8.92 -8.79
CA CYS A 168 3.11 -8.48 -10.17
C CYS A 168 1.95 -9.19 -10.85
N HIS A 169 1.00 -8.40 -11.31
CA HIS A 169 -0.26 -8.90 -11.80
C HIS A 169 -0.21 -9.32 -13.28
N GLY A 170 0.66 -8.67 -14.05
CA GLY A 170 0.61 -8.71 -15.49
C GLY A 170 -0.59 -7.94 -16.07
N TYR A 171 -0.84 -8.15 -17.35
CA TYR A 171 -1.80 -7.35 -18.10
C TYR A 171 -3.25 -7.61 -17.63
N ASP A 172 -3.90 -6.54 -17.14
CA ASP A 172 -5.28 -6.57 -16.58
C ASP A 172 -6.38 -6.60 -17.65
N ALA A 173 -6.26 -7.52 -18.60
CA ALA A 173 -7.34 -7.85 -19.51
C ALA A 173 -7.19 -9.28 -20.04
N SER A 174 -8.31 -9.85 -20.47
CA SER A 174 -8.34 -11.20 -21.06
C SER A 174 -7.28 -11.34 -22.16
N PRO A 175 -6.44 -12.40 -22.14
CA PRO A 175 -6.60 -13.64 -21.39
C PRO A 175 -6.00 -13.67 -19.97
N PHE A 176 -5.62 -12.52 -19.40
CA PHE A 176 -4.99 -12.41 -18.08
C PHE A 176 -3.70 -13.24 -17.99
N PRO A 177 -2.68 -12.91 -18.80
CA PRO A 177 -1.50 -13.76 -18.97
C PRO A 177 -0.66 -13.91 -17.69
N GLY A 178 -0.88 -13.05 -16.69
CA GLY A 178 -0.06 -12.99 -15.49
C GLY A 178 1.34 -12.45 -15.76
N GLU A 179 2.14 -12.37 -14.71
CA GLU A 179 3.55 -12.01 -14.77
C GLU A 179 4.31 -12.67 -13.61
N HIS A 180 5.63 -12.69 -13.69
CA HIS A 180 6.46 -13.09 -12.54
C HIS A 180 6.37 -12.01 -11.46
N ASN A 181 6.20 -12.41 -10.20
CA ASN A 181 6.54 -11.53 -9.08
C ASN A 181 8.00 -11.09 -9.20
N GLN A 182 8.30 -9.91 -8.68
CA GLN A 182 9.64 -9.34 -8.74
C GLN A 182 10.17 -9.05 -7.36
N VAL A 183 11.49 -8.95 -7.27
CA VAL A 183 12.21 -8.44 -6.11
C VAL A 183 13.08 -7.26 -6.53
N VAL A 184 13.23 -6.31 -5.63
CA VAL A 184 14.23 -5.24 -5.70
C VAL A 184 15.26 -5.58 -4.63
N LEU A 185 16.36 -6.21 -5.05
CA LEU A 185 17.39 -6.72 -4.15
C LEU A 185 18.55 -5.75 -4.06
N SER A 186 19.00 -5.54 -2.85
CA SER A 186 20.23 -4.85 -2.49
C SER A 186 21.45 -5.55 -3.09
N GLN A 187 22.48 -4.76 -3.38
CA GLN A 187 23.73 -5.23 -3.97
C GLN A 187 24.91 -4.91 -3.05
N SER A 188 25.77 -5.91 -2.86
CA SER A 188 27.01 -5.76 -2.09
C SER A 188 28.11 -5.01 -2.84
N SER A 189 27.96 -4.81 -4.15
CA SER A 189 28.93 -4.11 -5.00
C SER A 189 28.28 -3.57 -6.26
N GLY A 190 28.90 -2.55 -6.87
CA GLY A 190 28.42 -1.93 -8.10
C GLY A 190 28.12 -0.44 -7.92
N PRO A 191 27.80 0.27 -9.02
CA PRO A 191 27.46 1.69 -8.96
C PRO A 191 26.04 1.96 -8.44
N TYR A 192 25.20 0.94 -8.35
CA TYR A 192 23.82 1.00 -7.86
C TYR A 192 23.66 0.17 -6.61
N ALA A 193 22.76 0.59 -5.72
CA ALA A 193 22.49 -0.11 -4.47
C ALA A 193 21.48 -1.26 -4.64
N TYR A 194 20.62 -1.19 -5.66
CA TYR A 194 19.53 -2.14 -5.89
C TYR A 194 19.42 -2.56 -7.34
N ARG A 195 18.91 -3.78 -7.56
CA ARG A 195 18.56 -4.29 -8.88
C ARG A 195 17.25 -5.06 -8.85
N VAL A 196 16.45 -4.88 -9.90
CA VAL A 196 15.24 -5.68 -10.11
C VAL A 196 15.60 -7.06 -10.67
N ALA A 197 14.96 -8.09 -10.13
CA ALA A 197 14.98 -9.45 -10.66
C ALA A 197 13.58 -10.09 -10.55
N ASN A 198 13.33 -11.15 -11.31
CA ASN A 198 12.16 -11.99 -11.05
C ASN A 198 12.38 -12.71 -9.71
N ALA A 199 11.35 -12.69 -8.86
CA ALA A 199 11.38 -13.37 -7.57
C ALA A 199 11.48 -14.88 -7.75
N GLY A 200 10.90 -15.44 -8.81
CA GLY A 200 10.95 -16.86 -9.12
C GLY A 200 10.28 -17.20 -10.43
N ASP A 201 10.06 -18.48 -10.66
CA ASP A 201 9.53 -18.99 -11.94
C ASP A 201 7.99 -18.97 -12.02
N ASP A 202 7.31 -18.67 -10.91
CA ASP A 202 5.84 -18.64 -10.84
C ASP A 202 5.29 -17.43 -11.60
N VAL A 203 4.36 -17.67 -12.53
CA VAL A 203 3.66 -16.66 -13.32
C VAL A 203 2.20 -16.65 -12.90
N GLY A 204 1.66 -15.47 -12.61
CA GLY A 204 0.33 -15.39 -12.03
C GLY A 204 -0.27 -14.00 -12.07
N PHE A 205 -1.56 -13.96 -11.71
CA PHE A 205 -2.34 -12.72 -11.64
C PHE A 205 -2.31 -12.20 -10.19
N PHE A 206 -1.10 -11.90 -9.72
CA PHE A 206 -0.83 -11.61 -8.32
C PHE A 206 -1.39 -10.24 -7.92
N HIS A 207 -2.25 -10.21 -6.90
CA HIS A 207 -2.93 -9.01 -6.45
C HIS A 207 -2.40 -8.44 -5.14
N GLY A 208 -1.78 -9.29 -4.32
CA GLY A 208 -1.38 -8.90 -2.99
C GLY A 208 -0.52 -9.97 -2.34
N GLY A 209 0.00 -9.61 -1.18
CA GLY A 209 0.80 -10.48 -0.34
C GLY A 209 1.41 -9.71 0.82
N ALA A 210 2.13 -10.47 1.64
CA ALA A 210 2.89 -9.99 2.79
C ALA A 210 4.27 -10.68 2.81
N LEU A 211 5.07 -10.42 3.85
CA LEU A 211 6.34 -11.10 4.10
C LEU A 211 6.36 -11.61 5.54
N PHE A 212 6.76 -12.86 5.73
CA PHE A 212 6.90 -13.49 7.05
C PHE A 212 7.78 -14.74 6.93
N ASP A 213 8.61 -15.01 7.92
CA ASP A 213 9.47 -16.20 7.98
C ASP A 213 8.64 -17.40 8.48
N PHE A 214 8.11 -18.23 7.56
CA PHE A 214 7.20 -19.31 7.92
C PHE A 214 7.93 -20.58 8.39
N ASP A 215 9.15 -20.87 7.91
CA ASP A 215 9.96 -22.01 8.38
C ASP A 215 11.06 -21.69 9.39
N ALA A 216 11.09 -20.44 9.88
CA ALA A 216 11.99 -19.97 10.93
C ALA A 216 13.48 -20.09 10.55
N ASP A 217 13.81 -19.88 9.27
CA ASP A 217 15.18 -19.95 8.75
C ASP A 217 15.89 -18.58 8.71
N GLY A 218 15.17 -17.51 9.05
CA GLY A 218 15.65 -16.13 9.04
C GLY A 218 15.43 -15.38 7.73
N ALA A 219 14.96 -16.05 6.67
CA ALA A 219 14.61 -15.45 5.39
C ALA A 219 13.09 -15.26 5.29
N PRO A 220 12.58 -14.03 5.10
CA PRO A 220 11.15 -13.82 4.94
C PRO A 220 10.60 -14.50 3.68
N ASP A 221 9.56 -15.32 3.85
CA ASP A 221 8.75 -15.92 2.79
C ASP A 221 7.60 -15.00 2.37
N ALA A 222 6.97 -15.30 1.24
CA ALA A 222 5.88 -14.49 0.67
C ALA A 222 4.57 -15.27 0.53
N PRO A 223 3.58 -15.08 1.43
CA PRO A 223 2.19 -15.44 1.16
C PRO A 223 1.65 -14.53 0.07
N VAL A 224 1.25 -15.11 -1.06
CA VAL A 224 0.80 -14.37 -2.25
C VAL A 224 -0.61 -14.74 -2.65
N VAL A 225 -1.36 -13.75 -3.13
CA VAL A 225 -2.71 -13.93 -3.65
C VAL A 225 -2.69 -13.88 -5.18
N ASN A 226 -2.90 -15.02 -5.82
CA ASN A 226 -3.06 -15.16 -7.27
C ASN A 226 -4.54 -15.47 -7.60
N SER A 227 -5.29 -14.46 -8.04
CA SER A 227 -6.76 -14.56 -8.12
C SER A 227 -7.29 -15.38 -9.30
N THR A 228 -6.45 -15.76 -10.26
CA THR A 228 -6.81 -16.69 -11.34
C THR A 228 -6.45 -18.14 -11.03
N ALA A 229 -5.64 -18.39 -9.99
CA ALA A 229 -5.25 -19.73 -9.60
C ALA A 229 -6.40 -20.50 -8.93
N ARG A 230 -6.39 -21.83 -9.06
CA ARG A 230 -7.32 -22.72 -8.35
C ARG A 230 -7.20 -22.55 -6.83
N THR A 231 -5.98 -22.42 -6.34
CA THR A 231 -5.68 -22.07 -4.96
C THR A 231 -5.20 -20.62 -4.97
N SER A 232 -6.08 -19.69 -4.59
CA SER A 232 -5.81 -18.26 -4.77
C SER A 232 -4.82 -17.68 -3.77
N LEU A 233 -4.58 -18.35 -2.63
CA LEU A 233 -3.58 -17.95 -1.63
C LEU A 233 -2.64 -19.13 -1.37
N TYR A 234 -1.33 -18.91 -1.45
CA TYR A 234 -0.28 -19.88 -1.11
C TYR A 234 1.01 -19.15 -0.74
N VAL A 235 1.95 -19.87 -0.14
CA VAL A 235 3.25 -19.33 0.27
C VAL A 235 4.31 -19.67 -0.76
N LEU A 236 5.11 -18.67 -1.12
CA LEU A 236 6.37 -18.83 -1.82
C LEU A 236 7.50 -18.75 -0.79
N ARG A 237 8.30 -19.81 -0.68
CA ARG A 237 9.44 -19.85 0.22
C ARG A 237 10.63 -19.12 -0.39
N ASN A 238 11.29 -18.25 0.37
CA ASN A 238 12.56 -17.64 0.03
C ASN A 238 13.72 -18.60 0.35
N ASP A 239 14.72 -18.72 -0.52
CA ASP A 239 15.91 -19.55 -0.25
C ASP A 239 17.04 -18.80 0.49
N GLY A 240 16.73 -17.59 0.99
CA GLY A 240 17.68 -16.71 1.66
C GLY A 240 18.54 -15.87 0.71
N SER A 241 18.34 -15.99 -0.61
CA SER A 241 18.99 -15.12 -1.61
C SER A 241 18.02 -14.14 -2.28
N GLY A 242 16.77 -14.08 -1.82
CA GLY A 242 15.69 -13.35 -2.48
C GLY A 242 15.07 -14.10 -3.66
N ARG A 243 15.36 -15.41 -3.80
CA ARG A 243 14.72 -16.28 -4.78
C ARG A 243 13.64 -17.13 -4.13
N PHE A 244 12.45 -17.05 -4.71
CA PHE A 244 11.21 -17.59 -4.20
C PHE A 244 10.73 -18.79 -5.03
N ALA A 245 10.23 -19.83 -4.36
CA ALA A 245 9.63 -20.98 -5.01
C ALA A 245 8.42 -21.49 -4.22
N ARG A 246 7.47 -22.16 -4.89
CA ARG A 246 6.30 -22.76 -4.22
C ARG A 246 6.74 -23.81 -3.20
N ASP A 247 6.43 -23.53 -1.95
CA ASP A 247 6.56 -24.39 -0.77
C ASP A 247 5.40 -25.40 -0.60
N SER A 248 5.51 -26.68 -0.96
CA SER A 248 4.39 -27.62 -0.71
C SER A 248 4.14 -27.95 0.77
N ARG A 249 5.10 -27.66 1.65
CA ARG A 249 4.96 -27.75 3.11
C ARG A 249 3.99 -26.71 3.66
N PHE A 250 3.90 -25.55 3.02
CA PHE A 250 3.03 -24.46 3.43
C PHE A 250 1.66 -24.58 2.76
N THR A 251 0.75 -25.27 3.44
CA THR A 251 -0.61 -25.44 2.96
C THR A 251 -1.60 -24.65 3.82
N LEU A 252 -2.63 -24.15 3.16
CA LEU A 252 -3.72 -23.42 3.79
C LEU A 252 -4.99 -24.26 3.77
N PRO A 253 -5.98 -23.96 4.64
CA PRO A 253 -7.25 -24.65 4.66
C PRO A 253 -7.90 -24.69 3.28
N SER A 254 -8.32 -25.89 2.86
CA SER A 254 -8.95 -26.11 1.54
C SER A 254 -10.20 -25.26 1.32
N VAL A 255 -10.86 -24.81 2.40
CA VAL A 255 -12.01 -23.88 2.32
C VAL A 255 -11.66 -22.54 1.67
N LEU A 256 -10.38 -22.15 1.63
CA LEU A 256 -9.90 -20.95 0.94
C LEU A 256 -9.63 -21.16 -0.56
N SER A 257 -9.67 -22.40 -1.04
CA SER A 257 -9.45 -22.70 -2.46
C SER A 257 -10.65 -22.24 -3.32
N GLY A 258 -10.36 -21.76 -4.53
CA GLY A 258 -11.38 -21.30 -5.48
C GLY A 258 -12.08 -19.99 -5.11
N ARG A 259 -11.58 -19.27 -4.10
CA ARG A 259 -12.15 -18.01 -3.63
C ARG A 259 -11.55 -16.81 -4.36
N ALA A 260 -12.36 -15.77 -4.53
CA ALA A 260 -12.00 -14.47 -5.08
C ALA A 260 -11.33 -13.58 -4.02
N TYR A 261 -10.25 -14.09 -3.41
CA TYR A 261 -9.37 -13.28 -2.56
C TYR A 261 -8.42 -12.45 -3.42
N PHE A 262 -8.08 -11.28 -2.90
CA PHE A 262 -7.17 -10.32 -3.57
C PHE A 262 -6.15 -9.70 -2.62
N THR A 263 -6.36 -9.80 -1.30
CA THR A 263 -5.46 -9.27 -0.28
C THR A 263 -5.24 -10.28 0.84
N ALA A 264 -4.02 -10.33 1.34
CA ALA A 264 -3.64 -11.10 2.51
C ALA A 264 -2.56 -10.34 3.29
N GLU A 265 -2.66 -10.36 4.61
CA GLU A 265 -1.70 -9.74 5.52
C GLU A 265 -1.34 -10.71 6.64
N ILE A 266 -0.11 -10.58 7.14
CA ILE A 266 0.43 -11.37 8.25
C ILE A 266 0.59 -10.46 9.46
N LEU A 267 -0.13 -10.75 10.53
CA LEU A 267 -0.19 -9.90 11.72
C LEU A 267 -0.65 -10.66 12.95
N ASP A 268 -0.21 -10.24 14.14
CA ASP A 268 -0.67 -10.77 15.42
C ASP A 268 -2.04 -10.16 15.78
N VAL A 269 -3.11 -10.89 15.50
CA VAL A 269 -4.49 -10.39 15.66
C VAL A 269 -4.94 -10.58 17.12
N ASP A 270 -4.53 -11.68 17.75
CA ASP A 270 -4.99 -12.05 19.08
C ASP A 270 -4.06 -11.65 20.24
N GLY A 271 -2.87 -11.18 19.92
CA GLY A 271 -1.90 -10.66 20.86
C GLY A 271 -1.07 -11.74 21.54
N ASP A 272 -1.07 -12.97 21.04
CA ASP A 272 -0.31 -14.08 21.62
C ASP A 272 1.17 -14.11 21.18
N GLY A 273 1.59 -13.15 20.34
CA GLY A 273 2.94 -13.02 19.83
C GLY A 273 3.23 -13.90 18.61
N ARG A 274 2.24 -14.60 18.06
CA ARG A 274 2.33 -15.39 16.83
C ARG A 274 1.61 -14.66 15.72
N SER A 275 2.18 -14.69 14.51
CA SER A 275 1.55 -14.01 13.39
C SER A 275 0.46 -14.88 12.74
N ASP A 276 -0.72 -14.30 12.61
CA ASP A 276 -1.91 -14.87 11.99
C ASP A 276 -2.02 -14.47 10.52
N ILE A 277 -3.00 -15.03 9.81
CA ILE A 277 -3.32 -14.64 8.42
C ILE A 277 -4.68 -13.97 8.38
N ALA A 278 -4.74 -12.72 7.93
CA ALA A 278 -5.98 -12.08 7.51
C ALA A 278 -6.10 -12.12 5.99
N VAL A 279 -7.27 -12.50 5.47
CA VAL A 279 -7.52 -12.61 4.02
C VAL A 279 -8.83 -11.96 3.63
N GLY A 280 -8.81 -11.25 2.50
CA GLY A 280 -9.96 -10.52 1.99
C GLY A 280 -9.99 -10.47 0.47
N GLY A 281 -11.13 -10.08 -0.08
CA GLY A 281 -11.32 -10.00 -1.52
C GLY A 281 -12.65 -9.38 -1.90
N HIS A 282 -13.34 -9.96 -2.87
CA HIS A 282 -14.70 -9.58 -3.22
C HIS A 282 -15.68 -10.47 -2.46
N GLU A 283 -16.24 -9.97 -1.36
CA GLU A 283 -17.06 -10.77 -0.44
C GLU A 283 -18.32 -11.37 -1.10
N TRP A 284 -18.82 -10.73 -2.16
CA TRP A 284 -19.98 -11.20 -2.91
C TRP A 284 -19.66 -12.29 -3.95
N ASP A 285 -18.38 -12.55 -4.23
CA ASP A 285 -17.96 -13.52 -5.24
C ASP A 285 -17.41 -14.79 -4.60
N ARG A 286 -17.80 -15.96 -5.11
CA ARG A 286 -17.33 -17.30 -4.70
C ARG A 286 -17.28 -17.54 -3.19
N ASP A 287 -18.15 -16.90 -2.40
CA ASP A 287 -18.20 -17.05 -0.93
C ASP A 287 -16.85 -16.66 -0.25
N SER A 288 -16.24 -15.59 -0.77
CA SER A 288 -14.94 -15.05 -0.35
C SER A 288 -15.09 -14.07 0.82
N ARG A 289 -15.80 -14.50 1.88
CA ARG A 289 -15.94 -13.73 3.13
C ARG A 289 -14.57 -13.33 3.66
N THR A 290 -14.48 -12.15 4.24
CA THR A 290 -13.27 -11.73 4.98
C THR A 290 -13.03 -12.67 6.15
N ARG A 291 -11.81 -13.21 6.28
CA ARG A 291 -11.48 -14.25 7.25
C ARG A 291 -10.16 -13.99 7.95
N VAL A 292 -10.04 -14.50 9.17
CA VAL A 292 -8.77 -14.62 9.91
C VAL A 292 -8.49 -16.09 10.20
N LEU A 293 -7.23 -16.48 10.07
CA LEU A 293 -6.71 -17.79 10.45
C LEU A 293 -5.72 -17.57 11.58
N LEU A 294 -6.09 -17.99 12.78
CA LEU A 294 -5.20 -17.93 13.94
C LEU A 294 -4.08 -18.95 13.81
N ASN A 295 -2.86 -18.54 14.15
CA ASN A 295 -1.69 -19.39 14.11
C ASN A 295 -1.77 -20.45 15.22
N PRO A 296 -1.75 -21.75 14.88
CA PRO A 296 -1.84 -22.81 15.89
C PRO A 296 -0.56 -22.96 16.72
N GLY A 297 0.53 -22.28 16.37
CA GLY A 297 1.81 -22.28 17.10
C GLY A 297 2.98 -22.91 16.35
N ASN A 298 2.76 -23.40 15.14
CA ASN A 298 3.78 -24.08 14.32
C ASN A 298 3.78 -23.62 12.86
N ASN A 299 3.10 -22.50 12.53
CA ASN A 299 2.94 -21.98 11.17
C ASN A 299 2.27 -22.94 10.17
N ASP A 300 1.69 -24.06 10.62
CA ASP A 300 0.88 -24.96 9.78
C ASP A 300 -0.59 -24.61 9.89
N PHE A 301 -1.09 -23.88 8.90
CA PHE A 301 -2.48 -23.43 8.87
C PHE A 301 -3.44 -24.46 8.28
N SER A 302 -2.97 -25.61 7.78
CA SER A 302 -3.79 -26.56 7.00
C SER A 302 -5.04 -27.06 7.74
N GLY A 303 -4.94 -27.23 9.06
CA GLY A 303 -6.02 -27.66 9.95
C GLY A 303 -6.79 -26.52 10.64
N VAL A 304 -6.45 -25.26 10.38
CA VAL A 304 -7.08 -24.10 11.04
C VAL A 304 -8.48 -23.89 10.48
N THR A 305 -9.46 -23.72 11.37
CA THR A 305 -10.80 -23.28 10.98
C THR A 305 -10.80 -21.76 10.87
N PRO A 306 -11.04 -21.17 9.68
CA PRO A 306 -11.05 -19.72 9.55
C PRO A 306 -12.22 -19.09 10.31
N ILE A 307 -11.97 -17.92 10.88
CA ILE A 307 -12.95 -17.07 11.55
C ILE A 307 -13.50 -16.08 10.54
N ASP A 308 -14.79 -16.18 10.21
CA ASP A 308 -15.47 -15.20 9.37
C ASP A 308 -15.64 -13.87 10.13
N LEU A 309 -15.25 -12.76 9.50
CA LEU A 309 -15.44 -11.42 10.04
C LEU A 309 -16.78 -10.83 9.57
N PRO A 310 -17.41 -9.94 10.36
CA PRO A 310 -18.61 -9.23 9.94
C PRO A 310 -18.36 -8.42 8.65
N ALA A 311 -19.31 -8.46 7.72
CA ALA A 311 -19.26 -7.68 6.49
C ALA A 311 -19.74 -6.23 6.72
N VAL A 312 -19.39 -5.33 5.81
CA VAL A 312 -19.93 -3.95 5.75
C VAL A 312 -20.76 -3.81 4.48
N ALA A 313 -22.08 -3.60 4.65
CA ALA A 313 -23.01 -3.48 3.52
C ALA A 313 -22.57 -2.38 2.55
N GLY A 314 -22.54 -2.67 1.24
CA GLY A 314 -22.08 -1.72 0.23
C GLY A 314 -20.56 -1.61 0.06
N TYR A 315 -19.75 -2.28 0.88
CA TYR A 315 -18.28 -2.19 0.89
C TYR A 315 -17.61 -3.57 0.94
N GLY A 316 -17.97 -4.44 -0.01
CA GLY A 316 -17.50 -5.82 -0.06
C GLY A 316 -16.13 -6.02 -0.73
N VAL A 317 -15.42 -4.95 -1.13
CA VAL A 317 -14.03 -5.05 -1.62
C VAL A 317 -13.10 -4.78 -0.46
N VAL A 318 -12.27 -5.75 -0.09
CA VAL A 318 -11.25 -5.61 0.96
C VAL A 318 -9.91 -5.24 0.34
N LEU A 319 -9.24 -4.24 0.91
CA LEU A 319 -7.98 -3.71 0.39
C LEU A 319 -6.79 -4.00 1.31
N ASP A 320 -6.94 -3.83 2.63
CA ASP A 320 -5.84 -3.92 3.58
C ASP A 320 -6.31 -4.28 5.00
N PHE A 321 -5.37 -4.77 5.82
CA PHE A 321 -5.58 -5.09 7.22
C PHE A 321 -4.49 -4.48 8.09
N LEU A 322 -4.85 -4.10 9.32
CA LEU A 322 -3.91 -3.58 10.30
C LEU A 322 -4.36 -4.00 11.70
N ALA A 323 -3.42 -4.41 12.58
CA ALA A 323 -3.72 -4.69 13.99
C ALA A 323 -3.09 -3.65 14.90
N THR A 324 -3.77 -3.33 15.99
CA THR A 324 -3.34 -2.32 16.97
C THR A 324 -3.64 -2.78 18.39
N LEU A 325 -2.92 -2.17 19.34
CA LEU A 325 -3.17 -2.28 20.78
C LEU A 325 -3.49 -0.89 21.33
N ASP A 326 -4.75 -0.67 21.68
CA ASP A 326 -5.20 0.63 22.20
C ASP A 326 -5.85 0.41 23.56
N GLY A 327 -5.28 1.02 24.61
CA GLY A 327 -5.80 0.88 25.98
C GLY A 327 -5.80 -0.56 26.53
N GLY A 328 -4.95 -1.44 26.00
CA GLY A 328 -4.93 -2.87 26.35
C GLY A 328 -5.92 -3.74 25.57
N GLU A 329 -6.70 -3.14 24.67
CA GLU A 329 -7.62 -3.84 23.78
C GLU A 329 -7.00 -4.04 22.40
N ARG A 330 -7.19 -5.24 21.83
CA ARG A 330 -6.76 -5.57 20.47
C ARG A 330 -7.84 -5.21 19.47
N TYR A 331 -7.45 -4.50 18.42
CA TYR A 331 -8.32 -4.17 17.30
C TYR A 331 -7.73 -4.64 15.99
N LEU A 332 -8.55 -5.31 15.20
CA LEU A 332 -8.31 -5.56 13.79
C LEU A 332 -9.05 -4.51 12.97
N TRP A 333 -8.32 -3.82 12.10
CA TRP A 333 -8.82 -2.83 11.18
C TRP A 333 -8.89 -3.43 9.78
N VAL A 334 -9.99 -3.20 9.08
CA VAL A 334 -10.21 -3.67 7.71
C VAL A 334 -10.52 -2.47 6.82
N LEU A 335 -9.66 -2.24 5.82
CA LEU A 335 -9.89 -1.24 4.79
C LEU A 335 -10.76 -1.81 3.68
N ARG A 336 -11.82 -1.09 3.33
CA ARG A 336 -12.78 -1.51 2.33
C ARG A 336 -13.10 -0.40 1.34
N THR A 337 -13.50 -0.79 0.13
CA THR A 337 -14.12 0.10 -0.86
C THR A 337 -15.42 -0.51 -1.38
N GLY A 338 -16.17 0.28 -2.14
CA GLY A 338 -17.48 -0.11 -2.63
C GLY A 338 -17.44 -1.36 -3.50
N GLY A 339 -18.45 -2.21 -3.33
CA GLY A 339 -18.61 -3.41 -4.13
C GLY A 339 -19.67 -4.34 -3.56
N GLU A 340 -20.57 -4.77 -4.43
CA GLU A 340 -21.69 -5.67 -4.15
C GLU A 340 -21.96 -6.56 -5.36
N THR A 341 -22.96 -7.45 -5.24
CA THR A 341 -23.43 -8.30 -6.34
C THR A 341 -23.66 -7.50 -7.62
N ASN A 342 -23.20 -8.03 -8.76
CA ASN A 342 -23.19 -7.38 -10.07
C ASN A 342 -22.26 -6.15 -10.17
N ASN A 343 -21.21 -6.08 -9.33
CA ASN A 343 -20.23 -5.00 -9.30
C ASN A 343 -20.86 -3.61 -9.07
N GLN A 344 -21.96 -3.56 -8.32
CA GLN A 344 -22.54 -2.27 -7.93
C GLN A 344 -21.56 -1.52 -7.03
N ASN A 345 -21.44 -0.21 -7.24
CA ASN A 345 -20.56 0.69 -6.49
C ASN A 345 -19.08 0.26 -6.47
N PHE A 346 -18.63 -0.52 -7.47
CA PHE A 346 -17.28 -1.07 -7.51
C PHE A 346 -16.20 0.02 -7.41
N TYR A 347 -15.32 -0.10 -6.41
CA TYR A 347 -14.26 0.87 -6.09
C TYR A 347 -14.78 2.31 -5.89
N ASN A 348 -16.03 2.46 -5.44
CA ASN A 348 -16.62 3.76 -5.12
C ASN A 348 -16.67 3.96 -3.59
N GLY A 349 -15.98 4.98 -3.10
CA GLY A 349 -15.95 5.34 -1.70
C GLY A 349 -14.99 4.50 -0.85
N THR A 350 -15.01 4.76 0.45
CA THR A 350 -14.17 4.10 1.46
C THR A 350 -14.99 3.70 2.67
N ALA A 351 -14.67 2.55 3.24
CA ALA A 351 -15.04 2.23 4.59
C ALA A 351 -13.84 1.75 5.42
N VAL A 352 -13.76 2.20 6.66
CA VAL A 352 -12.79 1.72 7.66
C VAL A 352 -13.59 1.01 8.74
N GLN A 353 -13.37 -0.30 8.84
CA GLN A 353 -14.02 -1.14 9.83
C GLN A 353 -13.05 -1.42 10.97
N ARG A 354 -13.52 -1.30 12.21
CA ARG A 354 -12.82 -1.69 13.42
C ARG A 354 -13.49 -2.92 14.02
N ILE A 355 -12.71 -3.95 14.34
CA ILE A 355 -13.18 -5.16 15.01
C ILE A 355 -12.42 -5.28 16.32
N ARG A 356 -13.12 -5.12 17.45
CA ARG A 356 -12.56 -5.43 18.75
C ARG A 356 -12.38 -6.93 18.84
N TRP A 357 -11.15 -7.37 19.06
CA TRP A 357 -10.85 -8.78 18.95
C TRP A 357 -11.55 -9.58 20.03
N ARG A 358 -11.45 -9.26 21.32
CA ARG A 358 -11.97 -10.14 22.41
C ARG A 358 -13.39 -10.73 22.22
N ASP A 359 -14.31 -9.99 21.61
CA ASP A 359 -15.72 -10.38 21.42
C ASP A 359 -16.22 -10.22 19.98
N ARG A 360 -15.32 -9.90 19.04
CA ARG A 360 -15.60 -9.65 17.61
C ARG A 360 -16.63 -8.54 17.39
N ALA A 361 -16.77 -7.61 18.33
CA ALA A 361 -17.62 -6.45 18.13
C ALA A 361 -17.09 -5.63 16.94
N SER A 362 -17.92 -5.48 15.91
CA SER A 362 -17.59 -4.75 14.69
C SER A 362 -18.23 -3.37 14.69
N GLU A 363 -17.47 -2.37 14.30
CA GLU A 363 -17.90 -0.99 14.14
C GLU A 363 -17.38 -0.44 12.81
N THR A 364 -18.23 0.29 12.09
CA THR A 364 -17.86 0.97 10.86
C THR A 364 -17.49 2.42 11.21
N MET A 365 -16.19 2.68 11.35
CA MET A 365 -15.65 3.98 11.78
C MET A 365 -15.78 5.05 10.70
N LEU A 366 -15.69 4.63 9.44
CA LEU A 366 -15.93 5.45 8.26
C LEU A 366 -16.70 4.63 7.22
N ALA A 367 -17.68 5.24 6.56
CA ALA A 367 -18.31 4.72 5.35
C ALA A 367 -18.84 5.89 4.52
N SER A 368 -18.09 6.29 3.48
CA SER A 368 -18.45 7.44 2.65
C SER A 368 -18.13 7.19 1.18
N ARG A 369 -19.05 7.60 0.30
CA ARG A 369 -18.84 7.61 -1.15
C ARG A 369 -18.02 8.80 -1.63
N ASP A 370 -17.94 9.85 -0.82
CA ASP A 370 -17.19 11.07 -1.13
C ASP A 370 -15.70 10.97 -0.77
N VAL A 371 -15.32 9.92 -0.03
CA VAL A 371 -13.92 9.66 0.35
C VAL A 371 -13.32 8.66 -0.63
N ALA A 372 -12.34 9.10 -1.42
CA ALA A 372 -11.58 8.23 -2.30
C ALA A 372 -10.92 7.09 -1.52
N TRP A 373 -10.95 5.87 -2.09
CA TRP A 373 -10.29 4.71 -1.51
C TRP A 373 -8.78 4.90 -1.45
N SER A 374 -8.09 4.04 -0.71
CA SER A 374 -6.62 3.97 -0.71
C SER A 374 -6.21 2.51 -0.72
N GLN A 375 -4.97 2.22 -1.08
CA GLN A 375 -4.48 0.84 -1.08
C GLN A 375 -4.15 0.31 0.32
N MET A 376 -3.91 1.20 1.30
CA MET A 376 -3.42 0.78 2.61
C MET A 376 -3.75 1.75 3.73
N MET A 377 -3.74 1.24 4.95
CA MET A 377 -3.86 1.99 6.19
C MET A 377 -2.52 2.08 6.92
N VAL A 378 -2.39 3.11 7.75
CA VAL A 378 -1.31 3.29 8.71
C VAL A 378 -1.88 3.68 10.07
N ALA A 379 -1.22 3.26 11.14
CA ALA A 379 -1.46 3.81 12.47
C ALA A 379 -0.58 5.05 12.66
N ALA A 380 -1.19 6.18 12.98
CA ALA A 380 -0.53 7.47 13.04
C ALA A 380 -0.92 8.26 14.30
N THR A 381 -0.24 9.38 14.51
CA THR A 381 -0.64 10.41 15.48
C THR A 381 -0.73 11.76 14.78
N ILE A 382 -1.92 12.37 14.79
CA ILE A 382 -2.16 13.70 14.21
C ILE A 382 -2.58 14.63 15.36
N ASP A 383 -1.84 15.73 15.56
CA ASP A 383 -2.09 16.70 16.63
C ASP A 383 -2.22 16.07 18.03
N GLY A 384 -1.43 15.03 18.30
CA GLY A 384 -1.44 14.28 19.56
C GLY A 384 -2.59 13.27 19.69
N VAL A 385 -3.42 13.12 18.65
CA VAL A 385 -4.52 12.17 18.61
C VAL A 385 -4.10 10.90 17.85
N PRO A 386 -4.14 9.73 18.51
CA PRO A 386 -4.05 8.42 17.87
C PRO A 386 -5.11 8.24 16.78
N VAL A 387 -4.72 7.93 15.53
CA VAL A 387 -5.65 7.70 14.42
C VAL A 387 -5.26 6.51 13.55
N ILE A 388 -6.23 5.93 12.87
CA ILE A 388 -6.03 5.13 11.66
C ILE A 388 -6.25 6.03 10.45
N THR A 389 -5.28 6.05 9.55
CA THR A 389 -5.31 6.93 8.38
C THR A 389 -4.65 6.31 7.16
N THR A 390 -4.49 7.09 6.08
CA THR A 390 -3.70 6.71 4.91
C THR A 390 -2.43 7.56 4.82
N PRO A 391 -1.40 7.08 4.11
CA PRO A 391 -0.16 7.82 3.96
C PRO A 391 -0.30 9.19 3.28
N GLN A 392 -1.25 9.33 2.34
CA GLN A 392 -1.32 10.47 1.41
C GLN A 392 -2.61 11.31 1.49
N LEU A 393 -3.70 10.82 2.11
CA LEU A 393 -5.02 11.49 2.12
C LEU A 393 -5.62 11.57 3.54
N PRO A 394 -4.99 12.27 4.50
CA PRO A 394 -5.38 12.14 5.90
C PRO A 394 -6.73 12.80 6.26
N ALA A 395 -7.09 13.95 5.67
CA ALA A 395 -8.13 14.79 6.28
C ALA A 395 -9.55 14.20 6.28
N ALA A 396 -9.97 13.52 5.20
CA ALA A 396 -11.32 12.93 5.10
C ALA A 396 -11.37 11.44 5.46
N PHE A 397 -10.20 10.80 5.61
CA PHE A 397 -10.08 9.38 5.90
C PHE A 397 -9.87 9.11 7.39
N SER A 398 -9.15 9.98 8.10
CA SER A 398 -8.66 9.69 9.45
C SER A 398 -9.79 9.41 10.43
N VAL A 399 -9.70 8.28 11.12
CA VAL A 399 -10.62 7.90 12.20
C VAL A 399 -9.84 7.72 13.50
N PRO A 400 -10.41 8.06 14.67
CA PRO A 400 -9.78 7.80 15.96
C PRO A 400 -9.51 6.29 16.13
N ARG A 401 -8.33 5.92 16.64
CA ARG A 401 -8.03 4.53 16.98
C ARG A 401 -8.59 4.14 18.36
#